data_AF-A0A7S1DB78-F1
#
_entry.id   AF-A0A7S1DB78-F1
#
_cell.length_a   1.000
_cell.length_b   1.000
_cell.length_c   1.000
_cell.angle_alpha   90.00
_cell.angle_beta   90.00
_cell.angle_gamma   90.00
#
_symmetry.space_group_name_H-M   'P 1'
#
loop_
_entity.id
_entity.type
_entity.pdbx_description
1 polymer ?
#
loop_
_entity_poly.entity_id
_entity_poly.type
_entity_poly.pdbx_seq_one_letter_code
_entity_poly.pdbx_strand_id
1 'polypeptide(L)'
;HSMVVRGLYELQLRSWLKAFSPRDFLILKMEDMKARGVGPTMERVWVHLDLPPYQVEDDSPKNTRDYEPMSEELRKYLERFYEPHNRRLGQLLDSLLTEEACDDD
;
A
#
# COMPACT_ATOMS: atom_id res chain seq x y z
N HIS A 1 -8.23 -6.44 19.50
CA HIS A 1 -7.11 -6.42 18.53
C HIS A 1 -6.40 -5.07 18.61
N SER A 2 -5.06 -5.04 18.72
CA SER A 2 -4.29 -3.78 18.81
C SER A 2 -4.19 -3.08 17.45
N MET A 3 -4.55 -1.79 17.39
CA MET A 3 -4.47 -0.97 16.17
C MET A 3 -3.03 -0.74 15.70
N VAL A 4 -2.07 -0.76 16.64
CA VAL A 4 -0.64 -0.52 16.34
C VAL A 4 -0.04 -1.66 15.52
N VAL A 5 -0.38 -2.91 15.86
CA VAL A 5 0.15 -4.09 15.15
C VAL A 5 -0.31 -4.12 13.69
N ARG A 6 -1.50 -3.57 13.40
CA ARG A 6 -2.02 -3.49 12.02
C ARG A 6 -1.18 -2.59 11.12
N GLY A 7 -0.49 -1.59 11.69
CA GLY A 7 0.42 -0.71 10.95
C GLY A 7 1.77 -1.35 10.60
N LEU A 8 2.06 -2.55 11.12
CA LEU A 8 3.31 -3.27 10.83
C LEU A 8 3.16 -4.08 9.53
N TYR A 9 3.08 -3.39 8.39
CA TYR A 9 2.78 -4.00 7.09
C TYR A 9 3.85 -5.00 6.64
N GLU A 10 5.13 -4.70 6.86
CA GLU A 10 6.23 -5.59 6.44
C GLU A 10 6.15 -6.98 7.08
N LEU A 11 5.83 -7.06 8.38
CA LEU A 11 5.66 -8.35 9.07
C LEU A 11 4.49 -9.16 8.51
N GLN A 12 3.41 -8.47 8.14
CA GLN A 12 2.23 -9.11 7.56
C GLN A 12 2.57 -9.63 6.15
N LEU A 13 3.11 -8.77 5.29
CA LEU A 13 3.47 -9.11 3.90
C LEU A 13 4.47 -10.26 3.81
N ARG A 14 5.47 -10.31 4.69
CA ARG A 14 6.47 -11.39 4.69
C ARG A 14 5.87 -12.78 4.84
N SER A 15 4.74 -12.91 5.53
CA SER A 15 4.06 -14.20 5.67
C SER A 15 3.35 -14.61 4.37
N TRP A 16 2.77 -13.64 3.67
CA TRP A 16 2.10 -13.85 2.39
C TRP A 16 3.08 -14.13 1.25
N LEU A 17 4.18 -13.38 1.17
CA LEU A 17 5.22 -13.56 0.14
C LEU A 17 6.00 -14.88 0.25
N LYS A 18 5.86 -15.61 1.37
CA LYS A 18 6.37 -16.98 1.48
C LYS A 18 5.47 -18.02 0.82
N ALA A 19 4.19 -17.69 0.62
CA ALA A 19 3.18 -18.60 0.13
C ALA A 19 2.73 -18.29 -1.31
N PHE A 20 2.89 -17.05 -1.77
CA PHE A 20 2.43 -16.56 -3.06
C PHE A 20 3.54 -15.81 -3.79
N SER A 21 3.44 -15.72 -5.12
CA SER A 21 4.42 -15.00 -5.93
C SER A 21 4.31 -13.49 -5.68
N PRO A 22 5.42 -12.73 -5.66
CA PRO A 22 5.42 -11.27 -5.71
C PRO A 22 4.45 -10.69 -6.74
N ARG A 23 4.38 -11.31 -7.93
CA ARG A 23 3.53 -10.88 -9.05
C ARG A 23 2.03 -10.99 -8.79
N ASP A 24 1.62 -11.77 -7.79
CA ASP A 24 0.20 -11.90 -7.41
C ASP A 24 -0.28 -10.68 -6.60
N PHE A 25 0.65 -9.84 -6.11
CA PHE A 25 0.34 -8.70 -5.27
C PHE A 25 0.38 -7.39 -6.03
N LEU A 26 -0.71 -6.63 -5.98
CA LEU A 26 -0.74 -5.22 -6.36
C LEU A 26 -0.71 -4.33 -5.12
N ILE A 27 0.33 -3.51 -5.00
CA ILE A 27 0.50 -2.58 -3.87
C ILE A 27 0.21 -1.16 -4.33
N LEU A 28 -0.83 -0.57 -3.74
CA LEU A 28 -1.31 0.76 -4.08
C LEU A 28 -1.06 1.75 -2.94
N LYS A 29 -0.54 2.92 -3.30
CA LYS A 29 -0.33 4.03 -2.37
C LYS A 29 -1.51 4.97 -2.43
N MET A 30 -2.18 5.16 -1.30
CA MET A 30 -3.31 6.09 -1.21
C MET A 30 -2.92 7.54 -1.49
N GLU A 31 -1.69 7.92 -1.14
CA GLU A 31 -1.09 9.22 -1.46
C GLU A 31 -1.02 9.46 -2.97
N ASP A 32 -0.59 8.46 -3.74
CA ASP A 32 -0.55 8.52 -5.20
C ASP A 32 -1.96 8.59 -5.80
N MET A 33 -2.91 7.81 -5.27
CA MET A 33 -4.30 7.85 -5.72
C MET A 33 -4.95 9.21 -5.46
N LYS A 34 -4.64 9.84 -4.32
CA LYS A 34 -5.10 11.19 -4.01
C LYS A 34 -4.47 12.24 -4.92
N ALA A 35 -3.20 12.08 -5.28
CA ALA A 35 -2.47 13.03 -6.12
C ALA A 35 -2.80 12.89 -7.62
N ARG A 36 -2.99 11.66 -8.10
CA ARG A 36 -3.17 11.33 -9.53
C ARG A 36 -4.62 11.02 -9.92
N GLY A 37 -5.51 10.87 -8.94
CA GLY A 37 -6.90 10.50 -9.14
C GLY A 37 -7.15 8.99 -9.10
N VAL A 38 -8.43 8.62 -9.00
CA VAL A 38 -8.87 7.22 -8.89
C VAL A 38 -8.71 6.48 -10.21
N GLY A 39 -8.98 7.12 -11.35
CA GLY A 39 -8.89 6.51 -12.68
C GLY A 39 -7.55 5.80 -12.96
N PRO A 40 -6.41 6.51 -12.92
CA PRO A 40 -5.10 5.89 -13.17
C PRO A 40 -4.73 4.79 -12.15
N THR A 41 -5.23 4.88 -10.92
CA THR A 41 -5.01 3.85 -9.91
C THR A 41 -5.81 2.59 -10.24
N MET A 42 -7.06 2.75 -10.67
CA MET A 42 -7.94 1.64 -11.05
C MET A 42 -7.52 0.96 -12.35
N GLU A 43 -6.93 1.69 -13.29
CA GLU A 43 -6.32 1.09 -14.49
C GLU A 43 -5.27 0.02 -14.11
N ARG A 44 -4.41 0.32 -13.14
CA ARG A 44 -3.44 -0.68 -12.62
C ARG A 44 -4.14 -1.89 -12.01
N VAL A 45 -5.28 -1.70 -11.35
CA VAL A 45 -6.08 -2.79 -10.79
C VAL A 45 -6.67 -3.66 -11.90
N TRP A 46 -7.23 -3.05 -12.95
CA TRP A 46 -7.80 -3.77 -14.08
C TRP A 46 -6.75 -4.60 -14.79
N VAL A 47 -5.57 -4.03 -15.06
CA VAL A 47 -4.45 -4.75 -15.67
C VAL A 47 -3.97 -5.91 -14.79
N HIS A 48 -3.83 -5.69 -13.48
CA HIS A 48 -3.37 -6.73 -12.55
C HIS A 48 -4.34 -7.91 -12.45
N LEU A 49 -5.65 -7.64 -12.56
CA LEU A 49 -6.70 -8.66 -12.50
C LEU A 49 -7.03 -9.27 -13.87
N ASP A 50 -6.35 -8.85 -14.94
CA ASP A 50 -6.66 -9.21 -16.33
C ASP A 50 -8.14 -8.94 -16.71
N LEU A 51 -8.62 -7.75 -16.33
CA LEU A 51 -9.99 -7.30 -16.57
C LEU A 51 -10.03 -6.18 -17.62
N PRO A 52 -11.11 -6.09 -18.41
CA PRO A 52 -11.31 -4.96 -19.31
C PRO A 52 -11.42 -3.64 -18.52
N PRO A 53 -10.91 -2.53 -19.06
CA PRO A 53 -10.95 -1.25 -18.36
C PRO A 53 -12.40 -0.80 -18.14
N TYR A 54 -12.70 -0.40 -16.91
CA TYR A 54 -13.99 0.17 -16.54
C TYR A 54 -13.80 1.58 -15.98
N GLN A 55 -14.67 2.49 -16.40
CA GLN A 55 -14.69 3.86 -15.91
C GLN A 55 -15.45 3.93 -14.59
N VAL A 56 -14.75 4.31 -13.52
CA VAL A 56 -15.39 4.53 -12.22
C VAL A 56 -16.28 5.77 -12.30
N GLU A 57 -17.58 5.58 -12.07
CA GLU A 57 -18.58 6.64 -12.16
C GLU A 57 -18.62 7.55 -10.93
N ASP A 58 -18.25 7.02 -9.76
CA ASP A 58 -18.22 7.75 -8.48
C ASP A 58 -16.90 7.49 -7.75
N ASP A 59 -16.02 8.49 -7.76
CA ASP A 59 -14.72 8.48 -7.10
C ASP A 59 -14.72 9.28 -5.78
N SER A 60 -15.90 9.64 -5.28
CA SER A 60 -16.02 10.43 -4.06
C SER A 60 -15.47 9.69 -2.83
N PRO A 61 -14.72 10.37 -1.94
CA PRO A 61 -14.23 9.76 -0.71
C PRO A 61 -15.38 9.34 0.22
N LYS A 62 -15.63 8.03 0.36
CA LYS A 62 -16.74 7.50 1.18
C LYS A 62 -16.39 7.26 2.67
N ASN A 63 -15.11 7.35 3.04
CA ASN A 63 -14.61 7.08 4.39
C ASN A 63 -13.94 8.33 5.02
N THR A 64 -14.54 9.50 4.84
CA THR A 64 -14.10 10.76 5.47
C THR A 64 -14.57 10.79 6.93
N ARG A 65 -13.81 10.13 7.81
CA ARG A 65 -13.98 10.33 9.25
C ARG A 65 -13.21 11.56 9.68
N ASP A 66 -13.91 12.43 10.41
CA ASP A 66 -13.26 13.50 11.14
C ASP A 66 -12.64 12.91 12.41
N TYR A 67 -11.36 13.19 12.63
CA TYR A 67 -10.61 12.69 13.78
C TYR A 67 -10.06 13.86 14.56
N GLU A 68 -10.27 13.83 15.88
CA GLU A 68 -9.66 14.79 16.78
C GLU A 68 -8.13 14.84 16.57
N PRO A 69 -7.53 16.05 16.53
CA PRO A 69 -6.10 16.20 16.36
C PRO A 69 -5.33 15.43 17.43
N MET A 70 -4.42 14.55 16.98
CA MET A 70 -3.49 13.86 17.86
C MET A 70 -2.47 14.83 18.46
N SER A 71 -2.09 14.64 19.73
CA SER A 71 -1.00 15.42 20.34
C SER A 71 0.31 15.26 19.56
N GLU A 72 1.08 16.35 19.46
CA GLU A 72 2.36 16.32 18.73
C GLU A 72 3.36 15.34 19.33
N GLU A 73 3.37 15.19 20.65
CA GLU A 73 4.24 14.25 21.35
C GLU A 73 3.95 12.81 20.93
N LEU A 74 2.67 12.42 20.92
CA LEU A 74 2.25 11.08 20.52
C LEU A 74 2.53 10.83 19.04
N ARG A 75 2.32 11.84 18.19
CA ARG A 75 2.67 11.77 16.76
C ARG A 75 4.17 11.47 16.58
N LYS A 76 5.04 12.25 17.23
CA LYS A 76 6.51 12.06 17.15
C LYS A 76 6.93 10.69 17.69
N TYR A 77 6.28 10.22 18.76
CA TYR A 77 6.51 8.87 19.28
C TYR A 77 6.15 7.79 18.25
N LEU A 78 4.96 7.87 17.64
CA LEU A 78 4.51 6.91 16.64
C LEU A 78 5.38 6.94 15.37
N GLU A 79 5.78 8.13 14.91
CA GLU A 79 6.70 8.28 13.78
C GLU A 79 8.02 7.57 14.04
N ARG A 80 8.64 7.80 15.21
CA ARG A 80 9.87 7.09 15.63
C ARG A 80 9.67 5.59 15.77
N PHE A 81 8.52 5.16 16.29
CA PHE A 81 8.19 3.76 16.45
C PHE A 81 8.07 3.06 15.08
N TYR A 82 7.36 3.66 14.11
CA TYR A 82 7.14 3.07 12.79
C TYR A 82 8.32 3.24 11.83
N GLU A 83 9.21 4.22 12.03
CA GLU A 83 10.35 4.50 11.14
C GLU A 83 11.15 3.26 10.72
N PRO A 84 11.66 2.41 11.63
CA PRO A 84 12.42 1.22 11.22
C PRO A 84 11.57 0.20 10.47
N HIS A 85 10.26 0.13 10.75
CA HIS A 85 9.34 -0.79 10.06
C HIS A 85 9.01 -0.27 8.65
N ASN A 86 8.77 1.02 8.50
CA ASN A 86 8.53 1.66 7.20
C ASN A 86 9.77 1.57 6.29
N ARG A 87 10.97 1.69 6.86
CA ARG A 87 12.22 1.48 6.13
C ARG A 87 12.35 0.06 5.61
N ARG A 88 12.09 -0.95 6.44
CA ARG A 88 12.08 -2.36 6.03
C ARG A 88 10.99 -2.67 5.00
N LEU A 89 9.82 -2.03 5.14
CA LEU A 89 8.75 -2.12 4.15
C LEU A 89 9.25 -1.57 2.81
N GLY A 90 9.82 -0.36 2.78
CA GLY A 90 10.36 0.23 1.55
C GLY A 90 11.36 -0.69 0.85
N GLN A 91 12.34 -1.22 1.58
CA GLN A 91 13.31 -2.19 1.06
C GLN A 91 12.65 -3.46 0.50
N LEU A 92 11.63 -3.98 1.18
CA LEU A 92 10.87 -5.14 0.70
C LEU A 92 10.12 -4.80 -0.60
N LEU A 93 9.51 -3.62 -0.70
CA LEU A 93 8.79 -3.23 -1.92
C LEU A 93 9.74 -3.03 -3.09
N ASP A 94 10.90 -2.40 -2.85
CA ASP A 94 11.92 -2.20 -3.88
C ASP A 94 12.46 -3.54 -4.43
N SER A 95 12.63 -4.55 -3.57
CA SER A 95 13.04 -5.88 -4.02
C SER A 95 11.97 -6.57 -4.88
N LEU A 96 10.68 -6.39 -4.56
CA LEU A 96 9.59 -6.97 -5.36
C LEU A 96 9.55 -6.38 -6.78
N LEU A 97 9.79 -5.07 -6.91
CA LEU A 97 9.83 -4.39 -8.22
C LEU A 97 11.05 -4.78 -9.07
N THR A 98 12.12 -5.27 -8.44
CA THR A 98 13.33 -5.70 -9.16
C THR A 98 13.18 -7.11 -9.74
N GLU A 99 12.43 -7.98 -9.06
CA GLU A 99 12.18 -9.35 -9.53
C GLU A 99 11.22 -9.40 -10.75
N GLU A 100 10.30 -8.43 -10.89
CA GLU A 100 9.45 -8.32 -12.09
C GLU A 100 10.23 -8.06 -13.39
N ALA A 101 11.47 -7.56 -13.32
CA ALA A 101 12.27 -7.17 -14.48
C ALA A 101 13.21 -8.26 -15.04
N CYS A 102 13.35 -9.40 -14.34
CA CYS A 102 14.35 -10.42 -14.69
C CYS A 102 13.81 -11.68 -15.38
N ASP A 103 12.49 -11.82 -15.58
CA ASP A 103 11.87 -13.05 -16.13
C ASP A 103 11.36 -12.91 -17.59
N ASP A 104 11.83 -11.90 -18.34
CA ASP A 104 11.48 -11.66 -19.76
C ASP A 104 12.56 -12.17 -20.76
N ASP A 105 13.30 -13.24 -20.43
CA ASP A 105 14.29 -13.88 -21.34
C ASP A 105 13.86 -15.33 -21.73
#